data_AF-A0A816HW05-F1
#
_entry.id   AF-A0A816HW05-F1
#
_cell.length_a   1.000
_cell.length_b   1.000
_cell.length_c   1.000
_cell.angle_alpha   90.00
_cell.angle_beta   90.00
_cell.angle_gamma   90.00
#
_symmetry.space_group_name_H-M   'P 1'
#
loop_
_entity.id
_entity.type
_entity.pdbx_description
1 polymer ?
#
loop_
_entity_poly.entity_id
_entity_poly.type
_entity_poly.pdbx_seq_one_letter_code
_entity_poly.pdbx_strand_id
1 'polypeptide(L)'
;KDFIYKANQVTLTCLQLINAEHQNEMINIRFIRAVVESYIELGFEQNSSVSNSNDQITSPTLKIYKDYFEVPFFQYTEQFYRYEASNFLIHNSISEYLIKVSRWIDEELHRVQSYLHSATSASLIKKT
;
A
#
# COMPACT_ATOMS: atom_id res chain seq x y z
N LYS A 1 -4.15 -22.91 7.27
CA LYS A 1 -4.08 -22.80 5.79
C LYS A 1 -5.18 -21.87 5.24
N ASP A 2 -6.40 -21.92 5.78
CA ASP A 2 -7.53 -21.10 5.30
C ASP A 2 -7.39 -19.59 5.54
N PHE A 3 -6.79 -19.17 6.66
CA PHE A 3 -6.56 -17.76 6.95
C PHE A 3 -5.68 -17.08 5.90
N ILE A 4 -4.54 -17.69 5.54
CA ILE A 4 -3.60 -17.16 4.54
C ILE A 4 -4.27 -17.04 3.17
N TYR A 5 -5.04 -18.05 2.78
CA TYR A 5 -5.77 -18.02 1.51
C TYR A 5 -6.79 -16.87 1.47
N LYS A 6 -7.59 -16.71 2.54
CA LYS A 6 -8.56 -15.62 2.65
C LYS A 6 -7.90 -14.25 2.71
N ALA A 7 -6.81 -14.11 3.47
CA ALA A 7 -6.04 -12.87 3.55
C ALA A 7 -5.53 -12.46 2.16
N ASN A 8 -4.95 -13.39 1.40
CA ASN A 8 -4.49 -13.10 0.05
C ASN A 8 -5.64 -12.68 -0.89
N GLN A 9 -6.80 -13.32 -0.82
CA GLN A 9 -7.96 -12.93 -1.63
C GLN A 9 -8.46 -11.51 -1.29
N VAL A 10 -8.51 -11.18 0.00
CA VAL A 10 -8.92 -9.85 0.46
C VAL A 10 -7.91 -8.79 0.01
N THR A 11 -6.62 -9.03 0.21
CA THR A 11 -5.56 -8.13 -0.31
C THR A 11 -5.68 -7.94 -1.81
N LEU A 12 -5.82 -9.02 -2.59
CA LEU A 12 -5.98 -8.93 -4.04
C LEU A 12 -7.19 -8.07 -4.44
N THR A 13 -8.32 -8.22 -3.75
CA THR A 13 -9.52 -7.41 -3.98
C THR A 13 -9.25 -5.94 -3.66
N CYS A 14 -8.54 -5.64 -2.57
CA CYS A 14 -8.12 -4.26 -2.26
C CYS A 14 -7.20 -3.69 -3.34
N LEU A 15 -6.21 -4.45 -3.83
CA LEU A 15 -5.32 -3.99 -4.90
C LEU A 15 -6.07 -3.71 -6.21
N GLN A 16 -7.09 -4.51 -6.53
CA GLN A 16 -7.96 -4.26 -7.68
C GLN A 16 -8.74 -2.95 -7.55
N LEU A 17 -9.26 -2.65 -6.35
CA LEU A 17 -9.91 -1.36 -6.09
C LEU A 17 -8.92 -0.20 -6.21
N ILE A 18 -7.69 -0.34 -5.72
CA ILE A 18 -6.66 0.69 -5.87
C ILE A 18 -6.34 0.93 -7.36
N ASN A 19 -6.28 -0.12 -8.17
CA ASN A 19 -6.09 0.02 -9.62
C ASN A 19 -7.27 0.73 -10.31
N ALA A 20 -8.50 0.45 -9.89
CA ALA A 20 -9.68 1.14 -10.38
C ALA A 20 -9.59 2.65 -10.05
N GLU A 21 -9.14 3.00 -8.85
CA GLU A 21 -8.90 4.39 -8.46
C GLU A 21 -7.81 5.06 -9.30
N HIS A 22 -6.73 4.34 -9.66
CA HIS A 22 -5.69 4.84 -10.58
C HIS A 22 -6.26 5.18 -11.97
N GLN A 23 -7.34 4.51 -12.37
CA GLN A 23 -8.08 4.79 -13.62
C GLN A 23 -9.16 5.87 -13.46
N ASN A 24 -9.16 6.59 -12.33
CA ASN A 24 -10.16 7.60 -11.95
C ASN A 24 -11.57 7.04 -11.72
N GLU A 25 -11.70 5.75 -11.38
CA GLU A 25 -12.98 5.19 -10.95
C GLU A 25 -13.27 5.54 -9.48
N MET A 26 -14.54 5.78 -9.16
CA MET A 26 -14.96 5.99 -7.78
C MET A 26 -14.96 4.67 -7.01
N ILE A 27 -14.11 4.57 -5.99
CA ILE A 27 -13.99 3.36 -5.17
C ILE A 27 -14.46 3.59 -3.74
N ASN A 28 -14.86 2.50 -3.08
CA ASN A 28 -15.20 2.53 -1.67
C ASN A 28 -13.93 2.41 -0.81
N ILE A 29 -13.29 3.55 -0.54
CA ILE A 29 -12.08 3.64 0.30
C ILE A 29 -12.27 3.10 1.72
N ARG A 30 -13.52 3.07 2.23
CA ARG A 30 -13.81 2.55 3.58
C ARG A 30 -13.55 1.06 3.69
N PHE A 31 -13.73 0.32 2.58
CA PHE A 31 -13.45 -1.10 2.55
C PHE A 31 -11.95 -1.37 2.72
N ILE A 32 -11.11 -0.65 2.00
CA ILE A 32 -9.64 -0.77 2.10
C ILE A 32 -9.20 -0.43 3.52
N ARG A 33 -9.71 0.68 4.07
CA ARG A 33 -9.40 1.09 5.45
C ARG A 33 -9.77 0.03 6.48
N ALA A 34 -10.97 -0.56 6.39
CA ALA A 34 -11.41 -1.60 7.31
C ALA A 34 -10.53 -2.86 7.25
N VAL A 35 -10.08 -3.24 6.05
CA VAL A 35 -9.15 -4.37 5.85
C VAL A 35 -7.80 -4.08 6.48
N VAL A 36 -7.26 -2.86 6.27
CA VAL A 36 -6.00 -2.41 6.85
C VAL A 36 -6.08 -2.40 8.38
N GLU A 37 -7.14 -1.84 8.95
CA GLU A 37 -7.39 -1.82 10.40
C GLU A 37 -7.47 -3.25 10.96
N SER A 38 -8.17 -4.17 10.29
CA SER A 38 -8.25 -5.58 10.68
C SER A 38 -6.88 -6.27 10.70
N TYR A 39 -6.02 -6.05 9.70
CA TYR A 39 -4.66 -6.62 9.69
C TYR A 39 -3.79 -6.09 10.84
N ILE A 40 -4.00 -4.85 11.25
CA ILE A 40 -3.29 -4.24 12.38
C ILE A 40 -3.81 -4.84 13.71
N GLU A 41 -5.13 -4.97 13.87
CA GLU A 41 -5.78 -5.61 15.03
C GLU A 41 -5.32 -7.04 15.24
N LEU A 42 -5.30 -7.86 14.18
CA LEU A 42 -4.78 -9.22 14.20
C LEU A 42 -3.30 -9.27 14.64
N GLY A 43 -2.52 -8.25 14.28
CA GLY A 43 -1.13 -8.12 14.70
C GLY A 43 -0.96 -7.83 16.20
N PHE A 44 -1.96 -7.22 16.85
CA PHE A 44 -1.97 -7.03 18.29
C PHE A 44 -2.26 -8.33 19.05
N GLU A 45 -3.22 -9.13 18.60
CA GLU A 45 -3.64 -10.37 19.27
C GLU A 45 -2.53 -11.44 19.33
N GLN A 46 -1.60 -11.44 18.37
CA GLN A 46 -0.51 -12.42 18.34
C GLN A 46 0.66 -12.05 19.28
N ASN A 47 0.81 -10.77 19.64
CA ASN A 47 1.94 -10.27 20.46
C ASN A 47 1.66 -10.25 21.97
N SER A 48 0.41 -10.36 22.41
CA SER A 48 0.03 -10.40 23.83
C SER A 48 0.49 -11.65 24.57
N SER A 49 1.08 -12.64 23.88
CA SER A 49 1.67 -13.85 24.45
C SER A 49 3.20 -13.79 24.63
N VAL A 50 3.89 -12.73 24.15
CA VAL A 50 5.36 -12.60 24.24
C VAL A 50 5.75 -11.17 24.62
N SER A 51 5.49 -10.78 25.86
CA SER A 51 6.20 -9.65 26.48
C SER A 51 7.55 -10.15 26.97
N ASN A 52 8.66 -9.62 26.42
CA ASN A 52 9.94 -9.33 27.10
C ASN A 52 11.05 -9.05 26.07
N SER A 53 11.09 -7.85 25.47
CA SER A 53 12.33 -7.29 24.91
C SER A 53 12.19 -5.79 24.68
N ASN A 54 13.08 -5.02 25.29
CA ASN A 54 13.18 -3.56 25.28
C ASN A 54 13.73 -2.99 23.97
N ASP A 55 13.30 -3.49 22.81
CA ASP A 55 13.72 -2.94 21.52
C ASP A 55 12.66 -1.97 20.99
N GLN A 56 13.01 -0.70 21.11
CA GLN A 56 12.25 0.44 20.62
C GLN A 56 12.29 0.46 19.07
N ILE A 57 11.14 0.79 18.46
CA ILE A 57 10.96 1.44 17.14
C ILE A 57 10.40 0.59 15.96
N THR A 58 10.17 -0.72 16.07
CA THR A 58 9.26 -1.41 15.11
C THR A 58 8.20 -2.17 15.84
N SER A 59 7.04 -1.54 16.05
CA SER A 59 5.89 -2.15 16.72
C SER A 59 5.63 -3.52 16.10
N PRO A 60 5.85 -4.64 16.82
CA PRO A 60 5.69 -5.99 16.28
C PRO A 60 4.26 -6.26 15.81
N THR A 61 3.32 -5.40 16.24
CA THR A 61 1.97 -5.25 15.74
C THR A 61 1.84 -5.10 14.22
N LEU A 62 2.75 -4.37 13.57
CA LEU A 62 2.60 -4.03 12.15
C LEU A 62 3.05 -5.15 11.20
N LYS A 63 3.53 -6.29 11.71
CA LYS A 63 4.11 -7.35 10.89
C LYS A 63 3.10 -7.97 9.93
N ILE A 64 1.87 -8.25 10.39
CA ILE A 64 0.83 -8.85 9.55
C ILE A 64 0.41 -7.87 8.45
N TYR A 65 0.17 -6.61 8.81
CA TYR A 65 -0.10 -5.55 7.84
C TYR A 65 1.03 -5.43 6.79
N LYS A 66 2.28 -5.47 7.24
CA LYS A 66 3.46 -5.41 6.36
C LYS A 66 3.49 -6.53 5.34
N ASP A 67 3.40 -7.76 5.82
CA ASP A 67 3.60 -8.96 5.01
C ASP A 67 2.42 -9.20 4.05
N TYR A 68 1.19 -8.95 4.50
CA TYR A 68 -0.03 -9.30 3.75
C TYR A 68 -0.65 -8.14 2.99
N PHE A 69 -0.29 -6.88 3.28
CA PHE A 69 -0.87 -5.73 2.61
C PHE A 69 0.18 -4.76 2.06
N GLU A 70 1.09 -4.25 2.90
CA GLU A 70 2.04 -3.20 2.48
C GLU A 70 3.01 -3.66 1.40
N VAL A 71 3.59 -4.87 1.54
CA VAL A 71 4.50 -5.42 0.54
C VAL A 71 3.79 -5.67 -0.80
N PRO A 72 2.64 -6.39 -0.85
CA PRO A 72 1.86 -6.53 -2.08
C PRO A 72 1.44 -5.20 -2.70
N PHE A 73 1.05 -4.23 -1.87
CA PHE A 73 0.70 -2.87 -2.30
C PHE A 73 1.86 -2.21 -3.04
N PHE A 74 3.05 -2.16 -2.43
CA PHE A 74 4.21 -1.55 -3.08
C PHE A 74 4.60 -2.25 -4.39
N GLN A 75 4.57 -3.59 -4.42
CA GLN A 75 4.88 -4.34 -5.64
C GLN A 75 3.89 -4.00 -6.76
N TYR A 76 2.61 -3.89 -6.42
CA TYR A 76 1.56 -3.58 -7.37
C TYR A 76 1.67 -2.13 -7.89
N THR A 77 1.84 -1.15 -6.99
CA THR A 77 2.03 0.26 -7.31
C THR A 77 3.29 0.48 -8.17
N GLU A 78 4.41 -0.18 -7.84
CA GLU A 78 5.64 -0.12 -8.64
C GLU A 78 5.40 -0.65 -10.07
N GLN A 79 4.72 -1.78 -10.20
CA GLN A 79 4.42 -2.36 -11.50
C GLN A 79 3.50 -1.44 -12.34
N PHE A 80 2.49 -0.83 -11.71
CA PHE A 80 1.60 0.13 -12.35
C PHE A 80 2.38 1.33 -12.92
N TYR A 81 3.16 2.01 -12.08
CA TYR A 81 3.89 3.20 -12.52
C TYR A 81 5.02 2.87 -13.50
N ARG A 82 5.64 1.68 -13.40
CA ARG A 82 6.62 1.23 -14.42
C ARG A 82 5.97 1.04 -15.79
N TYR A 83 4.77 0.46 -15.82
CA TYR A 83 4.01 0.30 -17.06
C TYR A 83 3.57 1.66 -17.62
N GLU A 84 2.98 2.52 -16.79
CA GLU A 84 2.56 3.86 -17.21
C GLU A 84 3.72 4.73 -17.66
N ALA A 85 4.84 4.73 -16.94
CA ALA A 85 6.04 5.45 -17.34
C ALA A 85 6.55 5.01 -18.71
N SER A 86 6.60 3.69 -18.95
CA SER A 86 7.04 3.12 -20.23
C SER A 86 6.10 3.54 -21.37
N ASN A 87 4.79 3.44 -21.17
CA ASN A 87 3.79 3.85 -22.16
C ASN A 87 3.82 5.36 -22.44
N PHE A 88 4.02 6.18 -21.41
CA PHE A 88 4.08 7.63 -21.53
C PHE A 88 5.33 8.07 -22.30
N LEU A 89 6.50 7.51 -21.99
CA LEU A 89 7.77 7.85 -22.63
C LEU A 89 7.85 7.45 -24.10
N ILE A 90 7.02 6.52 -24.57
CA ILE A 90 6.92 6.19 -26.00
C ILE A 90 6.41 7.40 -26.81
N HIS A 91 5.54 8.21 -26.21
CA HIS A 91 4.81 9.26 -26.92
C HIS A 91 5.16 10.69 -26.48
N ASN A 92 5.91 10.85 -25.39
CA ASN A 92 6.15 12.14 -24.75
C ASN A 92 7.63 12.34 -24.44
N SER A 93 8.03 13.60 -24.26
CA SER A 93 9.41 13.96 -23.91
C SER A 93 9.74 13.67 -22.45
N ILE A 94 11.04 13.57 -22.15
CA ILE A 94 11.54 13.41 -20.77
C ILE A 94 11.09 14.58 -19.87
N SER A 95 11.01 15.79 -20.43
CA SER A 95 10.56 16.98 -19.67
C SER A 95 9.11 16.83 -19.21
N GLU A 96 8.22 16.41 -20.11
CA GLU A 96 6.82 16.12 -19.78
C GLU A 96 6.68 14.96 -18.79
N TYR A 97 7.53 13.94 -18.92
CA TYR A 97 7.58 12.83 -17.99
C TYR A 97 7.90 13.28 -16.56
N LEU A 98 8.91 14.13 -16.37
CA LEU A 98 9.27 14.63 -15.04
C LEU A 98 8.14 15.43 -14.39
N ILE A 99 7.43 16.26 -15.17
CA ILE A 99 6.25 17.00 -14.69
C ILE A 99 5.14 16.02 -14.27
N LYS A 100 4.94 14.94 -15.05
CA LYS A 100 3.91 13.94 -14.78
C LYS A 100 4.23 13.09 -13.55
N VAL A 101 5.49 12.69 -13.37
CA VAL A 101 5.96 11.95 -12.18
C VAL A 101 5.71 12.75 -10.91
N SER A 102 5.98 14.06 -10.91
CA SER A 102 5.70 14.89 -9.73
C SER A 102 4.23 14.81 -9.31
N ARG A 103 3.31 14.87 -10.28
CA ARG A 103 1.86 14.75 -10.01
C ARG A 103 1.50 13.35 -9.51
N TRP A 104 2.05 12.30 -10.10
CA TRP A 104 1.83 10.93 -9.65
C TRP A 104 2.28 10.71 -8.20
N ILE A 105 3.40 11.29 -7.80
CA ILE A 105 3.88 11.23 -6.42
C ILE A 105 2.91 11.93 -5.47
N ASP A 106 2.43 13.12 -5.83
CA ASP A 106 1.47 13.88 -5.02
C ASP A 106 0.12 13.12 -4.88
N GLU A 107 -0.37 12.53 -5.97
CA GLU A 107 -1.57 11.70 -5.99
C GLU A 107 -1.42 10.46 -5.11
N GLU A 108 -0.30 9.74 -5.23
CA GLU A 108 -0.03 8.55 -4.43
C GLU A 108 0.15 8.90 -2.95
N LEU A 109 0.79 10.02 -2.61
CA LEU A 109 0.88 10.51 -1.24
C LEU A 109 -0.50 10.81 -0.65
N HIS A 110 -1.38 11.48 -1.40
CA HIS A 110 -2.76 11.72 -0.97
C HIS A 110 -3.49 10.39 -0.74
N ARG A 111 -3.32 9.41 -1.63
CA ARG A 111 -3.93 8.09 -1.55
C ARG A 111 -3.51 7.33 -0.29
N VAL A 112 -2.20 7.24 -0.03
CA VAL A 112 -1.65 6.61 1.19
C VAL A 112 -2.18 7.29 2.45
N GLN A 113 -2.27 8.62 2.48
CA GLN A 113 -2.82 9.35 3.63
C GLN A 113 -4.31 9.08 3.87
N SER A 114 -5.06 8.72 2.83
CA SER A 114 -6.51 8.62 2.90
C SER A 114 -7.01 7.32 3.53
N TYR A 115 -6.28 6.21 3.32
CA TYR A 115 -6.73 4.90 3.79
C TYR A 115 -5.63 3.93 4.24
N LEU A 116 -4.34 4.30 4.18
CA LEU A 116 -3.25 3.45 4.70
C LEU A 116 -2.71 3.95 6.04
N HIS A 117 -1.95 3.08 6.70
CA HIS A 117 -1.32 3.41 7.97
C HIS A 117 -0.20 4.46 7.79
N SER A 118 0.00 5.33 8.76
CA SER A 118 1.02 6.40 8.73
C SER A 118 2.47 5.88 8.58
N ALA A 119 2.71 4.62 8.94
CA ALA A 119 4.01 3.96 8.70
C ALA A 119 4.31 3.75 7.19
N THR A 120 3.26 3.67 6.37
CA THR A 120 3.38 3.43 4.92
C THR A 120 3.73 4.69 4.16
N SER A 121 3.29 5.87 4.61
CA SER A 121 3.71 7.15 4.00
C SER A 121 5.22 7.39 4.17
N ALA A 122 5.76 7.08 5.34
CA ALA A 122 7.21 7.15 5.58
C ALA A 122 8.00 6.16 4.71
N SER A 123 7.43 4.99 4.43
CA SER A 123 8.06 3.96 3.60
C SER A 123 7.96 4.25 2.11
N LEU A 124 6.89 4.90 1.66
CA LEU A 124 6.70 5.33 0.28
C LEU A 124 7.78 6.34 -0.11
N ILE A 125 7.97 7.41 0.66
CA ILE A 125 8.95 8.48 0.39
C ILE A 125 10.39 7.95 0.33
N LYS A 126 10.69 6.88 1.08
CA LYS A 126 12.04 6.26 1.09
C LYS A 126 12.29 5.37 -0.14
N LYS A 127 11.22 4.93 -0.82
CA LYS A 127 11.27 4.02 -1.98
C LYS A 127 11.20 4.76 -3.31
N THR A 128 10.69 6.00 -3.33
CA THR A 128 10.76 6.93 -4.47
C THR A 128 12.10 7.65 -4.53
#